data_AF-A0A7W9ZGJ3-F1
#
_entry.id   AF-A0A7W9ZGJ3-F1
#
_cell.length_a   1.000
_cell.length_b   1.000
_cell.length_c   1.000
_cell.angle_alpha   90.00
_cell.angle_beta   90.00
_cell.angle_gamma   90.00
#
_symmetry.space_group_name_H-M   'P 1'
#
loop_
_entity.id
_entity.type
_entity.pdbx_description
1 polymer ?
#
loop_
_entity_poly.entity_id
_entity_poly.type
_entity_poly.pdbx_seq_one_letter_code
_entity_poly.pdbx_strand_id
1 'polypeptide(L)'
;MNAISMTAKSPVKPPRSRSHHRMSAQRAAEAVRTTLRGEAVVTLQKLVPALGVLPRDQVYDRILDNPELLDGCFQVFRSNPQAFESLLVRSDKTPIVTEADPLRCGRSLSQVIAMVVRSCARRYFHRALKEPAVRRPPPPKPGLLEWLGLVKPAPKKQRLSRADRLYHAISDHLLYEWQARLIPYYAPLPEQLVRALGPRILAIREPAELIEIAQSGRIPSTLAHAPDPTLPPAPLAAGAAPGTTPGAAGANPARGAARPVASRMLEEELWAACEKANLGRHMNQPDKAQLRRMVAIAAGANATVFTTLRSDLNLTTLQTAALLCAIVAALTPGKYLRLFGAPGERLALDIVVMVVRREQFGVMSSPDEIGRQALEVGTSVLRALRNSTLDV
;
A
#
# COMPACT_ATOMS: atom_id res chain seq x y z
N MET A 1 -39.01 -61.04 15.45
CA MET A 1 -37.78 -61.01 14.62
C MET A 1 -37.99 -59.92 13.57
N ASN A 2 -37.22 -58.84 13.68
CA ASN A 2 -37.42 -57.57 12.96
C ASN A 2 -36.77 -57.60 11.58
N ALA A 3 -37.50 -57.18 10.55
CA ALA A 3 -36.97 -56.81 9.25
C ALA A 3 -36.94 -55.27 9.15
N ILE A 4 -35.75 -54.70 8.98
CA ILE A 4 -35.54 -53.25 8.83
C ILE A 4 -35.17 -52.99 7.36
N SER A 5 -36.06 -52.29 6.65
CA SER A 5 -35.81 -51.77 5.30
C SER A 5 -34.82 -50.61 5.32
N MET A 6 -33.79 -50.70 4.48
CA MET A 6 -32.86 -49.59 4.20
C MET A 6 -33.36 -48.78 2.99
N THR A 7 -33.57 -47.48 3.21
CA THR A 7 -33.87 -46.50 2.15
C THR A 7 -32.57 -45.81 1.70
N ALA A 8 -32.28 -45.91 0.40
CA ALA A 8 -31.13 -45.26 -0.23
C ALA A 8 -31.39 -43.76 -0.43
N LYS A 9 -30.45 -42.92 0.04
CA LYS A 9 -30.43 -41.46 -0.19
C LYS A 9 -29.71 -41.15 -1.50
N SER A 10 -30.41 -40.49 -2.42
CA SER A 10 -29.85 -39.92 -3.66
C SER A 10 -28.95 -38.69 -3.38
N PRO A 11 -27.88 -38.47 -4.18
CA PRO A 11 -26.96 -37.35 -3.99
C PRO A 11 -27.51 -36.04 -4.60
N VAL A 12 -27.54 -34.98 -3.78
CA VAL A 12 -27.93 -33.62 -4.17
C VAL A 12 -26.76 -32.94 -4.91
N LYS A 13 -27.04 -32.45 -6.12
CA LYS A 13 -26.07 -31.75 -7.00
C LYS A 13 -26.01 -30.25 -6.63
N PRO A 14 -24.83 -29.62 -6.46
CA PRO A 14 -24.74 -28.22 -6.06
C PRO A 14 -25.12 -27.25 -7.21
N PRO A 15 -25.64 -26.04 -6.90
CA PRO A 15 -26.25 -25.14 -7.88
C PRO A 15 -25.25 -24.26 -8.66
N ARG A 16 -25.69 -23.81 -9.83
CA ARG A 16 -24.99 -23.04 -10.88
C ARG A 16 -24.72 -21.56 -10.52
N SER A 17 -24.03 -21.23 -9.43
CA SER A 17 -23.86 -19.81 -8.99
C SER A 17 -22.78 -18.99 -9.73
N ARG A 18 -21.88 -19.62 -10.50
CA ARG A 18 -20.69 -18.96 -11.08
C ARG A 18 -20.97 -18.03 -12.28
N SER A 19 -22.09 -18.16 -13.00
CA SER A 19 -22.35 -17.36 -14.22
C SER A 19 -22.83 -15.93 -13.91
N HIS A 20 -23.73 -15.76 -12.94
CA HIS A 20 -24.30 -14.46 -12.58
C HIS A 20 -23.25 -13.48 -12.06
N HIS A 21 -22.30 -13.96 -11.25
CA HIS A 21 -21.22 -13.14 -10.70
C HIS A 21 -20.25 -12.64 -11.78
N ARG A 22 -20.05 -13.42 -12.85
CA ARG A 22 -19.19 -13.03 -13.98
C ARG A 22 -19.83 -11.93 -14.82
N MET A 23 -21.14 -12.03 -15.06
CA MET A 23 -21.88 -11.00 -15.81
C MET A 23 -21.97 -9.68 -15.04
N SER A 24 -22.16 -9.71 -13.71
CA SER A 24 -22.16 -8.49 -12.90
C SER A 24 -20.78 -7.82 -12.86
N ALA A 25 -19.70 -8.60 -12.78
CA ALA A 25 -18.33 -8.09 -12.83
C ALA A 25 -17.99 -7.39 -14.16
N GLN A 26 -18.46 -7.93 -15.29
CA GLN A 26 -18.27 -7.32 -16.61
C GLN A 26 -19.00 -5.98 -16.73
N ARG A 27 -20.27 -5.93 -16.32
CA ARG A 27 -21.04 -4.68 -16.31
C ARG A 27 -20.41 -3.60 -15.44
N ALA A 28 -19.92 -3.96 -14.26
CA ALA A 28 -19.22 -3.02 -13.38
C ALA A 28 -17.92 -2.49 -14.03
N ALA A 29 -17.15 -3.35 -14.70
CA ALA A 29 -15.93 -2.93 -15.38
C ALA A 29 -16.20 -2.01 -16.58
N GLU A 30 -17.28 -2.25 -17.32
CA GLU A 30 -17.73 -1.37 -18.41
C GLU A 30 -18.18 -0.02 -17.88
N ALA A 31 -18.98 0.02 -16.81
CA ALA A 31 -19.39 1.26 -16.15
C ALA A 31 -18.18 2.09 -15.70
N VAL A 32 -17.21 1.46 -15.04
CA VAL A 32 -15.95 2.13 -14.64
C VAL A 32 -15.23 2.70 -15.85
N ARG A 33 -15.08 1.94 -16.94
CA ARG A 33 -14.40 2.40 -18.15
C ARG A 33 -15.11 3.59 -18.79
N THR A 34 -16.45 3.58 -18.83
CA THR A 34 -17.27 4.68 -19.35
C THR A 34 -17.09 5.94 -18.52
N THR A 35 -17.15 5.83 -17.18
CA THR A 35 -16.92 6.97 -16.28
C THR A 35 -15.52 7.54 -16.42
N LEU A 36 -14.50 6.67 -16.48
CA LEU A 36 -13.11 7.09 -16.62
C LEU A 36 -12.83 7.77 -17.96
N ARG A 37 -13.44 7.30 -19.06
CA ARG A 37 -13.33 7.95 -20.40
C ARG A 37 -14.16 9.23 -20.52
N GLY A 38 -15.18 9.36 -19.68
CA GLY A 38 -16.14 10.47 -19.72
C GLY A 38 -15.68 11.64 -18.86
N GLU A 39 -16.26 11.75 -17.68
CA GLU A 39 -16.11 12.89 -16.77
C GLU A 39 -14.71 12.98 -16.16
N ALA A 40 -14.08 11.85 -15.80
CA ALA A 40 -12.75 11.85 -15.19
C ALA A 40 -11.69 12.46 -16.12
N VAL A 41 -11.74 12.14 -17.42
CA VAL A 41 -10.87 12.75 -18.44
C VAL A 41 -11.10 14.26 -18.53
N VAL A 42 -12.35 14.74 -18.48
CA VAL A 42 -12.65 16.18 -18.56
C VAL A 42 -12.04 16.91 -17.36
N THR A 43 -12.18 16.37 -16.15
CA THR A 43 -11.55 16.95 -14.96
C THR A 43 -10.03 16.91 -15.06
N LEU A 44 -9.44 15.78 -15.47
CA LEU A 44 -7.99 15.64 -15.62
C LEU A 44 -7.40 16.58 -16.68
N GLN A 45 -8.07 16.79 -17.82
CA GLN A 45 -7.60 17.74 -18.84
C GLN A 45 -7.57 19.19 -18.35
N LYS A 46 -8.46 19.57 -17.44
CA LYS A 46 -8.46 20.90 -16.82
C LYS A 46 -7.32 21.08 -15.82
N LEU A 47 -6.97 20.01 -15.10
CA LEU A 47 -5.96 20.05 -14.02
C LEU A 47 -4.54 19.73 -14.50
N VAL A 48 -4.39 19.02 -15.63
CA VAL A 48 -3.10 18.57 -16.17
C VAL A 48 -2.91 19.16 -17.58
N PRO A 49 -2.15 20.27 -17.71
CA PRO A 49 -1.97 20.96 -18.99
C PRO A 49 -1.48 20.04 -20.12
N ALA A 50 -0.61 19.07 -19.82
CA ALA A 50 -0.09 18.10 -20.79
C ALA A 50 -1.19 17.23 -21.44
N LEU A 51 -2.35 17.06 -20.79
CA LEU A 51 -3.49 16.33 -21.33
C LEU A 51 -4.44 17.22 -22.15
N GLY A 52 -4.39 18.54 -21.96
CA GLY A 52 -5.27 19.50 -22.64
C GLY A 52 -5.03 19.59 -24.15
N VAL A 53 -3.84 19.22 -24.62
CA VAL A 53 -3.47 19.21 -26.05
C VAL A 53 -4.03 17.98 -26.78
N LEU A 54 -4.39 16.93 -26.06
CA LEU A 54 -4.81 15.65 -26.65
C LEU A 54 -6.31 15.63 -26.94
N PRO A 55 -6.74 14.99 -28.05
CA PRO A 55 -8.15 14.71 -28.30
C PRO A 55 -8.76 13.90 -27.15
N ARG A 56 -9.96 14.27 -26.71
CA ARG A 56 -10.62 13.70 -25.52
C ARG A 56 -10.72 12.17 -25.57
N ASP A 57 -10.99 11.63 -26.75
CA ASP A 57 -11.10 10.19 -27.01
C ASP A 57 -9.76 9.43 -26.83
N GLN A 58 -8.63 10.12 -26.97
CA GLN A 58 -7.29 9.54 -26.86
C GLN A 58 -6.68 9.68 -25.47
N VAL A 59 -7.12 10.64 -24.66
CA VAL A 59 -6.53 10.93 -23.33
C VAL A 59 -6.48 9.69 -22.45
N TYR A 60 -7.60 8.98 -22.31
CA TYR A 60 -7.68 7.81 -21.44
C TYR A 60 -6.68 6.72 -21.86
N ASP A 61 -6.62 6.42 -23.16
CA ASP A 61 -5.72 5.39 -23.67
C ASP A 61 -4.26 5.83 -23.58
N ARG A 62 -3.97 7.12 -23.80
CA ARG A 62 -2.64 7.71 -23.61
C ARG A 62 -2.16 7.62 -22.17
N ILE A 63 -3.03 7.90 -21.19
CA ILE A 63 -2.72 7.76 -19.76
C ILE A 63 -2.39 6.31 -19.44
N LEU A 64 -3.22 5.36 -19.86
CA LEU A 64 -2.97 3.94 -19.57
C LEU A 64 -1.72 3.38 -20.27
N ASP A 65 -1.29 3.99 -21.37
CA ASP A 65 -0.10 3.56 -22.10
C ASP A 65 1.21 4.15 -21.52
N ASN A 66 1.13 5.11 -20.59
CA ASN A 66 2.30 5.74 -19.97
C ASN A 66 2.20 5.71 -18.43
N PRO A 67 2.97 4.83 -17.75
CA PRO A 67 2.93 4.71 -16.29
C PRO A 67 3.28 5.99 -15.53
N GLU A 68 4.18 6.83 -16.07
CA GLU A 68 4.56 8.12 -15.45
C GLU A 68 3.41 9.13 -15.53
N LEU A 69 2.75 9.20 -16.69
CA LEU A 69 1.57 10.04 -16.86
C LEU A 69 0.41 9.59 -15.96
N LEU A 70 0.24 8.27 -15.80
CA LEU A 70 -0.74 7.71 -14.87
C LEU A 70 -0.43 8.07 -13.42
N ASP A 71 0.83 7.97 -12.99
CA ASP A 71 1.26 8.37 -11.65
C ASP A 71 0.95 9.86 -11.39
N GLY A 72 1.31 10.74 -12.34
CA GLY A 72 0.96 12.17 -12.25
C GLY A 72 -0.55 12.42 -12.17
N CYS A 73 -1.37 11.66 -12.89
CA CYS A 73 -2.83 11.76 -12.78
C CYS A 73 -3.33 11.34 -11.39
N PHE A 74 -2.73 10.32 -10.77
CA PHE A 74 -3.06 9.94 -9.40
C PHE A 74 -2.63 10.99 -8.38
N GLN A 75 -1.46 11.62 -8.55
CA GLN A 75 -1.03 12.73 -7.70
C GLN A 75 -2.01 13.91 -7.78
N VAL A 76 -2.46 14.27 -8.99
CA VAL A 76 -3.45 15.33 -9.20
C VAL A 76 -4.79 14.98 -8.57
N PHE A 77 -5.24 13.72 -8.70
CA PHE A 77 -6.44 13.21 -8.04
C PHE A 77 -6.36 13.35 -6.51
N ARG A 78 -5.21 12.98 -5.92
CA ARG A 78 -4.98 13.07 -4.47
C ARG A 78 -4.91 14.51 -3.96
N SER A 79 -4.31 15.41 -4.74
CA SER A 79 -4.16 16.82 -4.37
C SER A 79 -5.43 17.65 -4.57
N ASN A 80 -6.38 17.19 -5.40
CA ASN A 80 -7.59 17.94 -5.74
C ASN A 80 -8.87 17.10 -5.56
N PRO A 81 -9.12 16.50 -4.39
CA PRO A 81 -10.25 15.57 -4.21
C PRO A 81 -11.60 16.22 -4.53
N GLN A 82 -11.76 17.51 -4.22
CA GLN A 82 -12.96 18.30 -4.48
C GLN A 82 -13.33 18.33 -5.98
N ALA A 83 -12.34 18.37 -6.87
CA ALA A 83 -12.56 18.39 -8.31
C ALA A 83 -13.14 17.07 -8.85
N PHE A 84 -13.06 15.99 -8.07
CA PHE A 84 -13.54 14.66 -8.43
C PHE A 84 -14.77 14.23 -7.60
N GLU A 85 -15.32 15.10 -6.74
CA GLU A 85 -16.46 14.76 -5.87
C GLU A 85 -17.66 14.20 -6.65
N SER A 86 -17.95 14.72 -7.85
CA SER A 86 -19.05 14.23 -8.70
C SER A 86 -18.89 12.76 -9.10
N LEU A 87 -17.65 12.25 -9.14
CA LEU A 87 -17.32 10.87 -9.48
C LEU A 87 -17.31 9.97 -8.25
N LEU A 88 -17.04 10.54 -7.08
CA LEU A 88 -16.84 9.84 -5.82
C LEU A 88 -18.15 9.72 -5.03
N VAL A 89 -19.19 9.28 -5.73
CA VAL A 89 -20.55 9.14 -5.18
C VAL A 89 -20.95 7.67 -5.08
N ARG A 90 -21.66 7.36 -4.00
CA ARG A 90 -22.33 6.08 -3.77
C ARG A 90 -23.60 5.95 -4.63
N SER A 91 -24.21 4.76 -4.60
CA SER A 91 -25.46 4.44 -5.32
C SER A 91 -26.66 5.31 -4.90
N ASP A 92 -26.67 5.77 -3.66
CA ASP A 92 -27.68 6.67 -3.06
C ASP A 92 -27.41 8.16 -3.34
N LYS A 93 -26.39 8.47 -4.15
CA LYS A 93 -25.93 9.83 -4.49
C LYS A 93 -25.25 10.59 -3.34
N THR A 94 -24.90 9.95 -2.23
CA THR A 94 -24.06 10.59 -1.22
C THR A 94 -22.58 10.49 -1.59
N PRO A 95 -21.71 11.42 -1.15
CA PRO A 95 -20.27 11.27 -1.31
C PRO A 95 -19.77 10.05 -0.52
N ILE A 96 -18.69 9.42 -0.99
CA ILE A 96 -17.97 8.40 -0.21
C ILE A 96 -17.20 9.06 0.94
N VAL A 97 -17.07 8.36 2.06
CA VAL A 97 -16.27 8.81 3.21
C VAL A 97 -14.90 8.15 3.19
N THR A 98 -14.86 6.90 2.76
CA THR A 98 -13.65 6.07 2.74
C THR A 98 -13.47 5.42 1.37
N GLU A 99 -12.23 5.05 1.02
CA GLU A 99 -11.94 4.37 -0.25
C GLU A 99 -12.51 2.95 -0.33
N ALA A 100 -12.94 2.40 0.80
CA ALA A 100 -13.61 1.11 0.90
C ALA A 100 -15.10 1.20 0.56
N ASP A 101 -15.68 2.40 0.58
CA ASP A 101 -17.09 2.60 0.27
C ASP A 101 -17.39 2.27 -1.20
N PRO A 102 -18.48 1.55 -1.49
CA PRO A 102 -18.87 1.23 -2.86
C PRO A 102 -19.38 2.46 -3.59
N LEU A 103 -18.81 2.72 -4.77
CA LEU A 103 -19.27 3.72 -5.73
C LEU A 103 -20.58 3.27 -6.41
N ARG A 104 -21.20 4.15 -7.20
CA ARG A 104 -22.40 3.84 -8.02
C ARG A 104 -22.29 2.55 -8.85
N CYS A 105 -21.09 2.19 -9.30
CA CYS A 105 -20.85 0.97 -10.07
C CYS A 105 -20.75 -0.31 -9.23
N GLY A 106 -20.93 -0.23 -7.90
CA GLY A 106 -20.84 -1.33 -6.96
C GLY A 106 -19.40 -1.75 -6.61
N ARG A 107 -18.40 -0.98 -7.03
CA ARG A 107 -16.98 -1.19 -6.73
C ARG A 107 -16.47 -0.12 -5.80
N SER A 108 -15.56 -0.47 -4.90
CA SER A 108 -14.89 0.53 -4.06
C SER A 108 -13.88 1.34 -4.88
N LEU A 109 -13.51 2.54 -4.41
CA LEU A 109 -12.49 3.36 -5.07
C LEU A 109 -11.15 2.60 -5.17
N SER A 110 -10.75 1.91 -4.10
CA SER A 110 -9.55 1.07 -4.08
C SER A 110 -9.56 -0.04 -5.15
N GLN A 111 -10.73 -0.65 -5.42
CA GLN A 111 -10.87 -1.64 -6.50
C GLN A 111 -10.74 -0.98 -7.88
N VAL A 112 -11.28 0.22 -8.06
CA VAL A 112 -11.14 0.97 -9.32
C VAL A 112 -9.68 1.35 -9.56
N ILE A 113 -8.96 1.84 -8.55
CA ILE A 113 -7.52 2.14 -8.62
C ILE A 113 -6.74 0.90 -9.05
N ALA A 114 -6.95 -0.24 -8.37
CA ALA A 114 -6.30 -1.49 -8.72
C ALA A 114 -6.59 -1.90 -10.17
N MET A 115 -7.82 -1.73 -10.67
CA MET A 115 -8.18 -2.01 -12.05
C MET A 115 -7.43 -1.12 -13.05
N VAL A 116 -7.28 0.17 -12.76
CA VAL A 116 -6.55 1.12 -13.60
C VAL A 116 -5.07 0.77 -13.65
N VAL A 117 -4.44 0.55 -12.49
CA VAL A 117 -3.03 0.16 -12.39
C VAL A 117 -2.76 -1.16 -13.12
N ARG A 118 -3.62 -2.18 -12.92
CA ARG A 118 -3.54 -3.45 -13.65
C ARG A 118 -3.68 -3.28 -15.16
N SER A 119 -4.57 -2.39 -15.60
CA SER A 119 -4.76 -2.12 -17.03
C SER A 119 -3.52 -1.48 -17.64
N CYS A 120 -2.94 -0.49 -16.96
CA CYS A 120 -1.69 0.14 -17.38
C CYS A 120 -0.53 -0.86 -17.41
N ALA A 121 -0.36 -1.66 -16.35
CA ALA A 121 0.71 -2.66 -16.27
C ALA A 121 0.61 -3.68 -17.40
N ARG A 122 -0.60 -4.19 -17.67
CA ARG A 122 -0.82 -5.14 -18.77
C ARG A 122 -0.39 -4.55 -20.11
N ARG A 123 -0.83 -3.33 -20.43
CA ARG A 123 -0.46 -2.65 -21.69
C ARG A 123 1.03 -2.41 -21.78
N TYR A 124 1.64 -1.93 -20.70
CA TYR A 124 3.07 -1.68 -20.63
C TYR A 124 3.87 -2.97 -20.86
N PHE A 125 3.53 -4.08 -20.19
CA PHE A 125 4.23 -5.35 -20.37
C PHE A 125 4.11 -5.90 -21.79
N HIS A 126 2.95 -5.81 -22.43
CA HIS A 126 2.82 -6.21 -23.84
C HIS A 126 3.69 -5.39 -24.79
N ARG A 127 3.87 -4.09 -24.51
CA ARG A 127 4.74 -3.23 -25.30
C ARG A 127 6.23 -3.49 -25.02
N ALA A 128 6.60 -3.57 -23.74
CA ALA A 128 7.99 -3.70 -23.29
C ALA A 128 8.57 -5.11 -23.53
N LEU A 129 7.76 -6.15 -23.38
CA LEU A 129 8.17 -7.56 -23.52
C LEU A 129 7.70 -8.16 -24.84
N LYS A 130 7.54 -7.33 -25.87
CA LYS A 130 7.08 -7.76 -27.20
C LYS A 130 8.01 -8.86 -27.71
N GLU A 131 7.52 -10.08 -27.72
CA GLU A 131 8.26 -11.21 -28.27
C GLU A 131 8.46 -10.94 -29.77
N PRO A 132 9.68 -11.13 -30.32
CA PRO A 132 9.87 -11.07 -31.76
C PRO A 132 8.90 -12.04 -32.40
N ALA A 133 8.25 -11.63 -33.49
CA ALA A 133 7.31 -12.47 -34.20
C ALA A 133 8.04 -13.72 -34.68
N VAL A 134 7.98 -14.79 -33.89
CA VAL A 134 8.50 -16.10 -34.30
C VAL A 134 7.72 -16.44 -35.56
N ARG A 135 8.40 -16.49 -36.71
CA ARG A 135 7.83 -16.95 -37.97
C ARG A 135 7.30 -18.36 -37.72
N ARG A 136 6.00 -18.46 -37.43
CA ARG A 136 5.37 -19.76 -37.28
C ARG A 136 5.44 -20.42 -38.66
N PRO A 137 5.90 -21.68 -38.75
CA PRO A 137 5.77 -22.40 -40.00
C PRO A 137 4.30 -22.35 -40.44
N PRO A 138 4.03 -22.23 -41.75
CA PRO A 138 2.66 -22.15 -42.25
C PRO A 138 1.85 -23.31 -41.67
N PRO A 139 0.59 -23.08 -41.26
CA PRO A 139 -0.21 -24.15 -40.71
C PRO A 139 -0.26 -25.32 -41.71
N PRO A 140 -0.15 -26.58 -41.25
CA PRO A 140 -0.33 -27.72 -42.12
C PRO A 140 -1.69 -27.60 -42.80
N LYS A 141 -1.74 -27.86 -44.11
CA LYS A 141 -2.99 -27.82 -44.88
C LYS A 141 -4.01 -28.74 -44.20
N PRO A 142 -5.26 -28.30 -43.99
CA PRO A 142 -6.28 -29.12 -43.35
C PRO A 142 -6.43 -30.44 -44.12
N GLY A 143 -6.49 -31.56 -43.40
CA GLY A 143 -6.72 -32.87 -44.00
C GLY A 143 -8.12 -32.94 -44.63
N LEU A 144 -8.30 -33.80 -45.63
CA LEU A 144 -9.56 -33.96 -46.38
C LEU A 144 -10.78 -34.20 -45.45
N LEU A 145 -10.59 -34.92 -44.34
CA LEU A 145 -11.60 -35.17 -43.30
C LEU A 145 -12.00 -33.93 -42.48
N GLU A 146 -11.05 -33.00 -42.27
CA GLU A 146 -11.31 -31.73 -41.57
C GLU A 146 -12.05 -30.75 -42.49
N TRP A 147 -11.74 -30.78 -43.79
CA TRP A 147 -12.50 -30.04 -44.81
C TRP A 147 -13.94 -30.56 -44.96
N LEU A 148 -14.16 -31.89 -44.85
CA LEU A 148 -15.49 -32.50 -44.86
C LEU A 148 -16.32 -32.23 -43.58
N GLY A 149 -15.79 -31.49 -42.60
CA GLY A 149 -16.53 -31.11 -41.39
C GLY A 149 -16.82 -32.26 -40.41
N LEU A 150 -16.24 -33.45 -40.64
CA LEU A 150 -16.44 -34.64 -39.82
C LEU A 150 -15.64 -34.61 -38.50
N VAL A 151 -14.63 -33.73 -38.40
CA VAL A 151 -13.80 -33.57 -37.21
C VAL A 151 -13.83 -32.11 -36.77
N LYS A 152 -14.36 -31.82 -35.58
CA LYS A 152 -14.25 -30.49 -34.98
C LYS A 152 -12.79 -30.23 -34.59
N PRO A 153 -12.16 -29.15 -35.08
CA PRO A 153 -10.79 -28.84 -34.72
C PRO A 153 -10.70 -28.64 -33.20
N ALA A 154 -9.75 -29.34 -32.57
CA ALA A 154 -9.49 -29.19 -31.15
C ALA A 154 -9.12 -27.73 -30.85
N PRO A 155 -9.64 -27.11 -29.76
CA PRO A 155 -9.33 -25.74 -29.43
C PRO A 155 -7.83 -25.58 -29.19
N LYS A 156 -7.16 -24.79 -30.04
CA LYS A 156 -5.72 -24.51 -29.91
C LYS A 156 -5.50 -23.78 -28.58
N LYS A 157 -4.83 -24.44 -27.63
CA LYS A 157 -4.37 -23.79 -26.38
C LYS A 157 -3.40 -22.67 -26.76
N GLN A 158 -3.86 -21.42 -26.72
CA GLN A 158 -3.00 -20.27 -26.93
C GLN A 158 -1.92 -20.28 -25.85
N ARG A 159 -0.65 -20.40 -26.25
CA ARG A 159 0.47 -20.21 -25.34
C ARG A 159 0.43 -18.75 -24.88
N LEU A 160 0.33 -18.54 -23.57
CA LEU A 160 0.42 -17.20 -22.98
C LEU A 160 1.76 -16.58 -23.37
N SER A 161 1.77 -15.30 -23.75
CA SER A 161 3.02 -14.57 -24.00
C SER A 161 3.81 -14.37 -22.71
N ARG A 162 5.11 -14.04 -22.79
CA ARG A 162 5.91 -13.62 -21.62
C ARG A 162 5.24 -12.49 -20.86
N ALA A 163 4.66 -11.51 -21.56
CA ALA A 163 3.92 -10.41 -20.95
C ALA A 163 2.70 -10.90 -20.17
N ASP A 164 1.90 -11.82 -20.73
CA ASP A 164 0.73 -12.38 -20.03
C ASP A 164 1.14 -13.16 -18.78
N ARG A 165 2.22 -13.95 -18.86
CA ARG A 165 2.71 -14.73 -17.72
C ARG A 165 3.20 -13.85 -16.58
N LEU A 166 3.99 -12.82 -16.90
CA LEU A 166 4.44 -11.83 -15.91
C LEU A 166 3.25 -11.08 -15.31
N TYR A 167 2.30 -10.64 -16.15
CA TYR A 167 1.09 -9.96 -15.71
C TYR A 167 0.30 -10.81 -14.72
N HIS A 168 0.05 -12.09 -15.03
CA HIS A 168 -0.65 -13.00 -14.12
C HIS A 168 0.11 -13.29 -12.82
N ALA A 169 1.45 -13.25 -12.85
CA ALA A 169 2.25 -13.41 -11.64
C ALA A 169 2.14 -12.21 -10.69
N ILE A 170 1.94 -11.00 -11.21
CA ILE A 170 1.93 -9.76 -10.41
C ILE A 170 0.54 -9.16 -10.20
N SER A 171 -0.47 -9.52 -10.99
CA SER A 171 -1.76 -8.80 -11.03
C SER A 171 -2.45 -8.73 -9.68
N ASP A 172 -2.35 -9.78 -8.86
CA ASP A 172 -2.97 -9.85 -7.54
C ASP A 172 -2.30 -8.90 -6.53
N HIS A 173 -1.08 -8.44 -6.84
CA HIS A 173 -0.30 -7.50 -6.05
C HIS A 173 -0.27 -6.09 -6.65
N LEU A 174 -0.99 -5.81 -7.74
CA LEU A 174 -1.18 -4.46 -8.27
C LEU A 174 -2.47 -3.87 -7.71
N LEU A 175 -2.36 -3.24 -6.53
CA LEU A 175 -3.49 -2.81 -5.70
C LEU A 175 -3.57 -1.30 -5.49
N TYR A 176 -2.44 -0.59 -5.57
CA TYR A 176 -2.34 0.78 -5.12
C TYR A 176 -1.80 1.70 -6.20
N GLU A 177 -2.16 2.98 -6.14
CA GLU A 177 -1.79 3.99 -7.12
C GLU A 177 -0.28 4.23 -7.21
N TRP A 178 0.44 4.19 -6.08
CA TRP A 178 1.90 4.39 -6.04
C TRP A 178 2.67 3.34 -6.84
N GLN A 179 2.03 2.24 -7.23
CA GLN A 179 2.64 1.22 -8.08
C GLN A 179 2.73 1.64 -9.54
N ALA A 180 1.99 2.68 -9.98
CA ALA A 180 2.04 3.18 -11.34
C ALA A 180 3.48 3.51 -11.76
N ARG A 181 4.22 4.30 -10.95
CA ARG A 181 5.62 4.63 -11.19
C ARG A 181 6.57 3.40 -11.22
N LEU A 182 6.17 2.29 -10.61
CA LEU A 182 6.98 1.07 -10.51
C LEU A 182 6.78 0.09 -11.67
N ILE A 183 5.72 0.25 -12.47
CA ILE A 183 5.40 -0.64 -13.60
C ILE A 183 6.60 -0.86 -14.55
N PRO A 184 7.37 0.17 -14.96
CA PRO A 184 8.54 -0.02 -15.80
C PRO A 184 9.59 -0.97 -15.21
N TYR A 185 9.74 -0.95 -13.88
CA TYR A 185 10.74 -1.71 -13.15
C TYR A 185 10.29 -3.14 -12.83
N TYR A 186 8.98 -3.43 -12.93
CA TYR A 186 8.49 -4.80 -12.88
C TYR A 186 8.74 -5.59 -14.17
N ALA A 187 8.77 -4.91 -15.33
CA ALA A 187 8.95 -5.55 -16.64
C ALA A 187 10.24 -6.40 -16.78
N PRO A 188 11.43 -5.95 -16.30
CA PRO A 188 12.64 -6.77 -16.38
C PRO A 188 12.64 -7.99 -15.44
N LEU A 189 11.75 -8.05 -14.44
CA LEU A 189 11.76 -9.14 -13.46
C LEU A 189 11.36 -10.49 -14.09
N PRO A 190 12.08 -11.58 -13.76
CA PRO A 190 11.65 -12.93 -14.13
C PRO A 190 10.32 -13.32 -13.46
N GLU A 191 9.46 -14.02 -14.18
CA GLU A 191 8.16 -14.50 -13.66
C GLU A 191 8.32 -15.29 -12.35
N GLN A 192 9.30 -16.19 -12.29
CA GLN A 192 9.58 -17.02 -11.12
C GLN A 192 9.93 -16.17 -9.89
N LEU A 193 10.70 -15.09 -10.10
CA LEU A 193 11.10 -14.18 -9.04
C LEU A 193 9.90 -13.38 -8.51
N VAL A 194 9.02 -12.91 -9.39
CA VAL A 194 7.78 -12.23 -9.00
C VAL A 194 6.87 -13.16 -8.20
N ARG A 195 6.72 -14.43 -8.62
CA ARG A 195 5.96 -15.43 -7.85
C ARG A 195 6.58 -15.71 -6.49
N ALA A 196 7.90 -15.79 -6.40
CA ALA A 196 8.62 -16.00 -5.15
C ALA A 196 8.56 -14.78 -4.21
N LEU A 197 8.50 -13.57 -4.75
CA LEU A 197 8.21 -12.36 -3.98
C LEU A 197 6.78 -12.39 -3.43
N GLY A 198 5.81 -12.76 -4.27
CA GLY A 198 4.40 -12.81 -3.89
C GLY A 198 3.94 -11.49 -3.24
N PRO A 199 3.22 -11.53 -2.11
CA PRO A 199 2.78 -10.31 -1.41
C PRO A 199 3.91 -9.36 -0.97
N ARG A 200 5.15 -9.84 -0.85
CA ARG A 200 6.29 -9.03 -0.41
C ARG A 200 6.68 -7.96 -1.42
N ILE A 201 6.26 -8.11 -2.68
CA ILE A 201 6.43 -7.06 -3.70
C ILE A 201 5.71 -5.76 -3.31
N LEU A 202 4.68 -5.84 -2.46
CA LEU A 202 3.98 -4.69 -1.90
C LEU A 202 4.82 -3.90 -0.88
N ALA A 203 5.91 -4.45 -0.36
CA ALA A 203 6.81 -3.73 0.54
C ALA A 203 7.80 -2.85 -0.22
N ILE A 204 8.06 -3.16 -1.50
CA ILE A 204 9.04 -2.45 -2.33
C ILE A 204 8.39 -1.18 -2.88
N ARG A 205 8.86 -0.02 -2.41
CA ARG A 205 8.36 1.30 -2.80
C ARG A 205 9.29 2.02 -3.78
N GLU A 206 10.57 1.66 -3.77
CA GLU A 206 11.62 2.37 -4.49
C GLU A 206 12.04 1.63 -5.77
N PRO A 207 12.20 2.34 -6.90
CA PRO A 207 12.69 1.74 -8.13
C PRO A 207 14.06 1.08 -8.00
N ALA A 208 14.96 1.67 -7.20
CA ALA A 208 16.32 1.16 -7.00
C ALA A 208 16.34 -0.28 -6.46
N GLU A 209 15.44 -0.60 -5.53
CA GLU A 209 15.32 -1.96 -4.98
C GLU A 209 14.87 -2.97 -6.05
N LEU A 210 13.94 -2.60 -6.94
CA LEU A 210 13.51 -3.48 -8.03
C LEU A 210 14.62 -3.70 -9.06
N ILE A 211 15.44 -2.68 -9.31
CA ILE A 211 16.61 -2.78 -10.19
C ILE A 211 17.64 -3.76 -9.59
N GLU A 212 17.95 -3.63 -8.31
CA GLU A 212 18.87 -4.53 -7.61
C GLU A 212 18.37 -5.98 -7.61
N ILE A 213 17.07 -6.19 -7.38
CA ILE A 213 16.42 -7.50 -7.44
C ILE A 213 16.50 -8.08 -8.86
N ALA A 214 16.24 -7.27 -9.88
CA ALA A 214 16.30 -7.69 -11.27
C ALA A 214 17.72 -8.10 -11.69
N GLN A 215 18.73 -7.37 -11.23
CA GLN A 215 20.14 -7.62 -11.55
C GLN A 215 20.71 -8.81 -10.76
N SER A 216 20.41 -8.91 -9.47
CA SER A 216 20.92 -9.99 -8.61
C SER A 216 20.20 -11.31 -8.84
N GLY A 217 18.95 -11.27 -9.32
CA GLY A 217 18.07 -12.43 -9.43
C GLY A 217 17.71 -13.05 -8.07
N ARG A 218 18.01 -12.37 -6.97
CA ARG A 218 17.82 -12.84 -5.59
C ARG A 218 16.85 -11.92 -4.87
N ILE A 219 16.15 -12.47 -3.88
CA ILE A 219 15.29 -11.69 -3.03
C ILE A 219 16.11 -11.21 -1.81
N PRO A 220 16.18 -9.89 -1.55
CA PRO A 220 16.88 -9.34 -0.40
C PRO A 220 16.46 -10.00 0.91
N SER A 221 17.43 -10.33 1.77
CA SER A 221 17.19 -10.90 3.09
C SER A 221 16.31 -10.02 3.97
N THR A 222 16.32 -8.70 3.73
CA THR A 222 15.45 -7.72 4.39
C THR A 222 13.98 -7.95 4.12
N LEU A 223 13.64 -8.55 2.99
CA LEU A 223 12.27 -8.95 2.67
C LEU A 223 12.00 -10.38 3.16
N ALA A 224 13.03 -11.21 3.40
CA ALA A 224 12.93 -12.67 3.57
C ALA A 224 12.29 -13.11 4.89
N HIS A 225 12.20 -12.21 5.88
CA HIS A 225 11.50 -12.44 7.14
C HIS A 225 10.15 -11.73 7.15
N ALA A 226 9.17 -12.28 6.42
CA ALA A 226 7.78 -12.18 6.85
C ALA A 226 7.47 -13.49 7.57
N PRO A 227 7.07 -13.49 8.85
CA PRO A 227 6.68 -14.72 9.52
C PRO A 227 5.56 -15.38 8.70
N ASP A 228 5.76 -16.64 8.37
CA ASP A 228 4.71 -17.50 7.81
C ASP A 228 3.46 -17.34 8.68
N PRO A 229 2.24 -17.20 8.12
CA PRO A 229 1.03 -17.32 8.91
C PRO A 229 1.02 -18.73 9.49
N THR A 230 1.54 -18.85 10.71
CA THR A 230 1.59 -20.07 11.47
C THR A 230 0.15 -20.55 11.58
N LEU A 231 -0.13 -21.70 10.97
CA LEU A 231 -1.38 -22.41 11.16
C LEU A 231 -1.64 -22.50 12.66
N PRO A 232 -2.84 -22.13 13.15
CA PRO A 232 -3.16 -22.32 14.56
C PRO A 232 -3.00 -23.81 14.89
N PRO A 233 -2.35 -24.17 16.01
CA PRO A 233 -2.32 -25.56 16.45
C PRO A 233 -3.76 -26.04 16.70
N ALA A 234 -4.05 -27.24 16.23
CA ALA A 234 -5.34 -27.90 16.42
C ALA A 234 -5.74 -27.89 17.90
N PRO A 235 -6.99 -27.53 18.25
CA PRO A 235 -7.41 -27.52 19.64
C PRO A 235 -7.64 -28.95 20.13
N LEU A 236 -6.93 -29.32 21.19
CA LEU A 236 -7.31 -30.42 22.07
C LEU A 236 -8.65 -30.08 22.73
N ALA A 237 -9.51 -31.08 22.76
CA ALA A 237 -10.90 -30.98 23.18
C ALA A 237 -11.08 -30.73 24.70
N ALA A 238 -12.25 -30.16 24.98
CA ALA A 238 -13.10 -30.32 26.16
C ALA A 238 -13.01 -29.27 27.29
N GLY A 239 -14.16 -28.63 27.53
CA GLY A 239 -14.49 -27.87 28.74
C GLY A 239 -15.55 -26.79 28.53
N ALA A 240 -16.84 -27.17 28.61
CA ALA A 240 -18.00 -26.25 28.67
C ALA A 240 -17.91 -25.32 29.91
N ALA A 241 -18.35 -24.05 29.90
CA ALA A 241 -19.75 -23.59 29.91
C ALA A 241 -19.82 -22.03 29.74
N PRO A 242 -21.02 -21.40 29.60
CA PRO A 242 -21.21 -20.13 28.87
C PRO A 242 -21.45 -18.86 29.74
N GLY A 243 -21.17 -17.68 29.16
CA GLY A 243 -21.53 -16.37 29.72
C GLY A 243 -21.35 -15.18 28.75
N THR A 244 -22.39 -14.90 27.97
CA THR A 244 -23.03 -13.60 27.61
C THR A 244 -22.21 -12.30 27.34
N THR A 245 -22.13 -11.94 26.04
CA THR A 245 -22.30 -10.59 25.38
C THR A 245 -21.19 -9.50 25.48
N PRO A 246 -21.28 -8.34 24.76
CA PRO A 246 -20.71 -8.17 23.40
C PRO A 246 -19.85 -6.88 23.24
N GLY A 247 -19.06 -6.79 22.17
CA GLY A 247 -18.68 -5.49 21.61
C GLY A 247 -17.21 -5.26 21.24
N ALA A 248 -17.06 -4.70 20.04
CA ALA A 248 -16.04 -3.75 19.59
C ALA A 248 -14.57 -4.19 19.35
N ALA A 249 -14.11 -3.77 18.16
CA ALA A 249 -12.78 -3.25 17.86
C ALA A 249 -11.58 -4.21 17.90
N GLY A 250 -11.17 -4.64 16.69
CA GLY A 250 -9.85 -5.20 16.43
C GLY A 250 -9.21 -4.54 15.21
N ALA A 251 -8.97 -3.22 15.28
CA ALA A 251 -8.14 -2.51 14.30
C ALA A 251 -6.66 -2.72 14.67
N ASN A 252 -5.95 -3.53 13.89
CA ASN A 252 -4.50 -3.69 13.96
C ASN A 252 -3.82 -2.46 13.33
N PRO A 253 -2.98 -1.67 14.05
CA PRO A 253 -2.10 -0.72 13.41
C PRO A 253 -0.70 -1.31 13.22
N ALA A 254 -0.05 -0.90 12.13
CA ALA A 254 1.37 -1.08 11.80
C ALA A 254 1.83 -2.48 11.33
N ARG A 255 1.56 -2.80 10.06
CA ARG A 255 2.37 -3.78 9.28
C ARG A 255 3.25 -3.04 8.27
N GLY A 256 4.54 -2.99 8.61
CA GLY A 256 5.76 -2.66 7.86
C GLY A 256 5.65 -2.13 6.43
N ALA A 257 5.79 -0.81 6.28
CA ALA A 257 6.42 -0.23 5.09
C ALA A 257 7.95 -0.40 5.22
N ALA A 258 8.63 -0.81 4.14
CA ALA A 258 10.09 -0.86 4.11
C ALA A 258 10.64 0.57 4.30
N ARG A 259 11.40 0.76 5.37
CA ARG A 259 12.07 2.03 5.68
C ARG A 259 13.37 2.16 4.88
N PRO A 260 13.75 3.36 4.43
CA PRO A 260 15.07 3.60 3.84
C PRO A 260 16.19 3.07 4.75
N VAL A 261 17.27 2.57 4.17
CA VAL A 261 18.43 2.04 4.92
C VAL A 261 18.99 3.09 5.90
N ALA A 262 19.02 4.37 5.51
CA ALA A 262 19.41 5.48 6.38
C ALA A 262 18.52 5.61 7.63
N SER A 263 17.21 5.42 7.49
CA SER A 263 16.27 5.42 8.61
C SER A 263 16.47 4.23 9.55
N ARG A 264 16.94 3.08 9.05
CA ARG A 264 17.27 1.92 9.89
C ARG A 264 18.54 2.15 10.71
N MET A 265 19.59 2.70 10.11
CA MET A 265 20.82 3.03 10.86
C MET A 265 20.54 4.05 11.96
N LEU A 266 19.73 5.07 11.64
CA LEU A 266 19.30 6.08 12.60
C LEU A 266 18.42 5.48 13.71
N GLU A 267 17.51 4.56 13.38
CA GLU A 267 16.69 3.83 14.34
C GLU A 267 17.55 3.06 15.35
N GLU A 268 18.61 2.36 14.90
CA GLU A 268 19.53 1.67 15.80
C GLU A 268 20.36 2.63 16.66
N GLU A 269 20.81 3.76 16.11
CA GLU A 269 21.53 4.78 16.86
C GLU A 269 20.66 5.37 17.99
N LEU A 270 19.42 5.77 17.67
CA LEU A 270 18.49 6.31 18.66
C LEU A 270 18.13 5.26 19.71
N TRP A 271 17.93 4.01 19.29
CA TRP A 271 17.62 2.93 20.21
C TRP A 271 18.75 2.62 21.17
N ALA A 272 19.99 2.54 20.68
CA ALA A 272 21.17 2.32 21.51
C ALA A 272 21.30 3.41 22.58
N ALA A 273 21.01 4.67 22.23
CA ALA A 273 20.98 5.77 23.18
C ALA A 273 19.88 5.59 24.24
N CYS A 274 18.65 5.29 23.83
CA CYS A 274 17.52 5.04 24.72
C CYS A 274 17.77 3.87 25.68
N GLU A 275 18.34 2.77 25.18
CA GLU A 275 18.63 1.56 25.94
C GLU A 275 19.75 1.79 26.96
N LYS A 276 20.86 2.42 26.55
CA LYS A 276 21.97 2.77 27.43
C LYS A 276 21.54 3.67 28.59
N ALA A 277 20.62 4.60 28.34
CA ALA A 277 20.11 5.55 29.31
C ALA A 277 18.88 5.05 30.09
N ASN A 278 18.39 3.85 29.79
CA ASN A 278 17.17 3.28 30.37
C ASN A 278 15.94 4.21 30.28
N LEU A 279 15.81 4.91 29.15
CA LEU A 279 14.87 6.02 28.97
C LEU A 279 13.41 5.62 29.19
N GLY A 280 13.04 4.36 28.92
CA GLY A 280 11.67 3.86 29.11
C GLY A 280 11.14 4.05 30.52
N ARG A 281 12.00 3.88 31.55
CA ARG A 281 11.60 4.11 32.95
C ARG A 281 11.23 5.57 33.21
N HIS A 282 11.98 6.49 32.63
CA HIS A 282 11.83 7.93 32.85
C HIS A 282 10.68 8.55 32.05
N MET A 283 10.25 7.90 30.97
CA MET A 283 9.12 8.33 30.14
C MET A 283 7.78 7.68 30.54
N ASN A 284 7.71 6.99 31.69
CA ASN A 284 6.55 6.17 32.09
C ASN A 284 6.16 5.12 31.02
N GLN A 285 7.15 4.58 30.30
CA GLN A 285 7.01 3.53 29.29
C GLN A 285 7.78 2.28 29.72
N PRO A 286 7.25 1.50 30.69
CA PRO A 286 7.98 0.33 31.22
C PRO A 286 8.13 -0.79 30.19
N ASP A 287 7.29 -0.83 29.16
CA ASP A 287 7.38 -1.82 28.08
C ASP A 287 8.48 -1.45 27.07
N LYS A 288 9.56 -2.23 27.07
CA LYS A 288 10.67 -2.13 26.12
C LYS A 288 10.19 -2.24 24.67
N ALA A 289 9.18 -3.06 24.38
CA ALA A 289 8.64 -3.20 23.04
C ALA A 289 7.89 -1.92 22.60
N GLN A 290 7.17 -1.26 23.50
CA GLN A 290 6.53 0.02 23.23
C GLN A 290 7.54 1.12 22.95
N LEU A 291 8.60 1.23 23.77
CA LEU A 291 9.67 2.20 23.51
C LEU A 291 10.33 1.94 22.16
N ARG A 292 10.59 0.67 21.80
CA ARG A 292 11.17 0.31 20.49
C ARG A 292 10.26 0.75 19.34
N ARG A 293 8.94 0.55 19.47
CA ARG A 293 7.96 1.04 18.48
C ARG A 293 7.98 2.56 18.34
N MET A 294 8.11 3.28 19.45
CA MET A 294 8.19 4.76 19.43
C MET A 294 9.47 5.25 18.79
N VAL A 295 10.62 4.66 19.14
CA VAL A 295 11.93 4.97 18.53
C VAL A 295 11.90 4.67 17.05
N ALA A 296 11.28 3.55 16.66
CA ALA A 296 11.04 3.26 15.26
C ALA A 296 10.26 4.45 14.68
N ILE A 297 9.03 4.74 15.07
CA ILE A 297 8.23 5.83 14.49
C ILE A 297 9.01 7.15 14.41
N ALA A 298 9.71 7.53 15.49
CA ALA A 298 10.56 8.71 15.58
C ALA A 298 11.67 8.75 14.51
N ALA A 299 12.35 7.63 14.26
CA ALA A 299 13.35 7.50 13.19
C ALA A 299 12.78 7.68 11.77
N GLY A 300 11.45 7.71 11.62
CA GLY A 300 10.78 8.02 10.36
C GLY A 300 10.68 9.51 10.03
N ALA A 301 11.16 10.40 10.90
CA ALA A 301 11.21 11.82 10.60
C ALA A 301 12.19 12.15 9.46
N ASN A 302 11.96 13.27 8.78
CA ASN A 302 12.80 13.80 7.72
C ASN A 302 14.20 14.11 8.25
N ALA A 303 15.23 13.95 7.42
CA ALA A 303 16.62 14.27 7.77
C ALA A 303 16.78 15.71 8.27
N THR A 304 16.01 16.65 7.72
CA THR A 304 16.00 18.05 8.16
C THR A 304 15.62 18.21 9.63
N VAL A 305 14.69 17.41 10.15
CA VAL A 305 14.29 17.42 11.57
C VAL A 305 15.49 17.04 12.44
N PHE A 306 16.22 15.99 12.07
CA PHE A 306 17.40 15.55 12.83
C PHE A 306 18.54 16.56 12.76
N THR A 307 18.82 17.12 11.58
CA THR A 307 19.85 18.16 11.42
C THR A 307 19.51 19.39 12.26
N THR A 308 18.27 19.88 12.22
CA THR A 308 17.87 21.04 13.02
C THR A 308 17.93 20.76 14.52
N LEU A 309 17.49 19.59 14.98
CA LEU A 309 17.55 19.26 16.42
C LEU A 309 19.00 19.06 16.90
N ARG A 310 19.85 18.38 16.14
CA ARG A 310 21.23 18.07 16.55
C ARG A 310 22.19 19.23 16.32
N SER A 311 22.09 19.92 15.19
CA SER A 311 23.03 20.97 14.80
C SER A 311 22.56 22.37 15.23
N ASP A 312 21.29 22.73 14.98
CA ASP A 312 20.82 24.09 15.28
C ASP A 312 20.47 24.27 16.76
N LEU A 313 20.01 23.19 17.41
CA LEU A 313 19.64 23.18 18.82
C LEU A 313 20.66 22.46 19.72
N ASN A 314 21.75 21.94 19.14
CA ASN A 314 22.82 21.24 19.85
C ASN A 314 22.33 20.09 20.77
N LEU A 315 21.22 19.44 20.41
CA LEU A 315 20.70 18.33 21.20
C LEU A 315 21.57 17.09 21.00
N THR A 316 21.88 16.40 22.10
CA THR A 316 22.53 15.09 22.05
C THR A 316 21.64 14.04 21.38
N THR A 317 22.21 12.89 20.97
CA THR A 317 21.43 11.77 20.41
C THR A 317 20.33 11.31 21.38
N LEU A 318 20.62 11.25 22.69
CA LEU A 318 19.64 10.86 23.70
C LEU A 318 18.51 11.90 23.85
N GLN A 319 18.84 13.19 23.94
CA GLN A 319 17.84 14.26 24.04
C GLN A 319 16.96 14.31 22.79
N THR A 320 17.55 14.14 21.60
CA THR A 320 16.81 14.04 20.34
C THR A 320 15.85 12.86 20.35
N ALA A 321 16.33 11.67 20.76
CA ALA A 321 15.49 10.47 20.85
C ALA A 321 14.33 10.65 21.84
N ALA A 322 14.61 11.20 23.03
CA ALA A 322 13.61 11.44 24.06
C ALA A 322 12.53 12.43 23.61
N LEU A 323 12.94 13.56 23.02
CA LEU A 323 12.01 14.56 22.50
C LEU A 323 11.11 13.99 21.40
N LEU A 324 11.68 13.33 20.40
CA LEU A 324 10.89 12.75 19.30
C LEU A 324 9.97 11.64 19.82
N CYS A 325 10.43 10.80 20.74
CA CYS A 325 9.57 9.80 21.39
C CYS A 325 8.42 10.45 22.17
N ALA A 326 8.66 11.55 22.88
CA ALA A 326 7.61 12.25 23.61
C ALA A 326 6.56 12.86 22.66
N ILE A 327 7.00 13.41 21.53
CA ILE A 327 6.10 13.90 20.48
C ILE A 327 5.30 12.74 19.86
N VAL A 328 5.93 11.59 19.62
CA VAL A 328 5.25 10.36 19.17
C VAL A 328 4.26 9.85 20.21
N ALA A 329 4.51 10.00 21.52
CA ALA A 329 3.55 9.63 22.57
C ALA A 329 2.34 10.57 22.58
N ALA A 330 2.56 11.85 22.28
CA ALA A 330 1.52 12.88 22.26
C ALA A 330 0.66 12.83 20.98
N LEU A 331 1.18 12.27 19.88
CA LEU A 331 0.53 12.20 18.58
C LEU A 331 0.21 10.75 18.17
N THR A 332 -0.70 10.58 17.22
CA THR A 332 -0.83 9.26 16.56
C THR A 332 0.34 9.05 15.59
N PRO A 333 0.79 7.80 15.34
CA PRO A 333 1.91 7.53 14.43
C PRO A 333 1.72 8.11 13.03
N GLY A 334 0.50 8.06 12.48
CA GLY A 334 0.18 8.62 11.17
C GLY A 334 0.30 10.15 11.13
N LYS A 335 -0.20 10.84 12.18
CA LYS A 335 -0.08 12.30 12.32
C LYS A 335 1.38 12.71 12.48
N TYR A 336 2.15 11.99 13.31
CA TYR A 336 3.58 12.23 13.46
C TYR A 336 4.31 12.14 12.11
N LEU A 337 4.11 11.07 11.35
CA LEU A 337 4.79 10.88 10.06
C LEU A 337 4.33 11.86 8.99
N ARG A 338 3.09 12.34 9.04
CA ARG A 338 2.63 13.43 8.17
C ARG A 338 3.36 14.74 8.48
N LEU A 339 3.44 15.12 9.76
CA LEU A 339 4.03 16.38 10.20
C LEU A 339 5.56 16.38 10.08
N PHE A 340 6.21 15.28 10.45
CA PHE A 340 7.67 15.24 10.59
C PHE A 340 8.35 14.30 9.59
N GLY A 341 7.63 13.45 8.86
CA GLY A 341 8.20 12.55 7.84
C GLY A 341 8.56 13.26 6.54
N ALA A 342 8.75 12.54 5.44
CA ALA A 342 9.01 13.14 4.12
C ALA A 342 7.71 13.24 3.30
N PRO A 343 7.31 14.43 2.80
CA PRO A 343 8.09 15.68 2.74
C PRO A 343 8.14 16.49 4.06
N GLY A 344 7.18 16.28 4.97
CA GLY A 344 7.14 16.94 6.29
C GLY A 344 6.62 18.38 6.21
N GLU A 345 5.99 18.84 7.28
CA GLU A 345 5.41 20.18 7.38
C GLU A 345 6.40 21.11 8.10
N ARG A 346 6.97 22.09 7.37
CA ARG A 346 7.99 23.01 7.91
C ARG A 346 7.51 23.76 9.16
N LEU A 347 6.24 24.20 9.16
CA LEU A 347 5.64 24.91 10.29
C LEU A 347 5.62 24.05 11.57
N ALA A 348 5.46 22.73 11.46
CA ALA A 348 5.51 21.83 12.62
C ALA A 348 6.91 21.77 13.22
N LEU A 349 7.97 21.76 12.40
CA LEU A 349 9.36 21.84 12.86
C LEU A 349 9.65 23.19 13.52
N ASP A 350 9.19 24.30 12.94
CA ASP A 350 9.37 25.64 13.52
C ASP A 350 8.70 25.75 14.89
N ILE A 351 7.51 25.15 15.07
CA ILE A 351 6.82 25.06 16.36
C ILE A 351 7.64 24.24 17.36
N VAL A 352 8.20 23.09 16.96
CA VAL A 352 9.07 22.29 17.85
C VAL A 352 10.28 23.11 18.29
N VAL A 353 10.97 23.78 17.35
CA VAL A 353 12.13 24.62 17.65
C VAL A 353 11.78 25.74 18.63
N MET A 354 10.65 26.42 18.41
CA MET A 354 10.15 27.47 19.28
C MET A 354 9.89 26.93 20.70
N VAL A 355 9.20 25.79 20.83
CA VAL A 355 8.88 25.19 22.15
C VAL A 355 10.15 24.71 22.84
N VAL A 356 11.06 24.02 22.13
CA VAL A 356 12.34 23.55 22.70
C VAL A 356 13.16 24.70 23.28
N ARG A 357 13.24 25.84 22.56
CA ARG A 357 13.93 27.04 23.05
C ARG A 357 13.23 27.66 24.25
N ARG A 358 11.89 27.75 24.21
CA ARG A 358 11.09 28.33 25.31
C ARG A 358 11.23 27.53 26.61
N GLU A 359 11.19 26.21 26.51
CA GLU A 359 11.28 25.30 27.66
C GLU A 359 12.75 24.97 28.03
N GLN A 360 13.72 25.56 27.35
CA GLN A 360 15.17 25.35 27.56
C GLN A 360 15.57 23.86 27.55
N PHE A 361 14.93 23.07 26.69
CA PHE A 361 15.25 21.65 26.56
C PHE A 361 16.63 21.50 25.90
N GLY A 362 17.54 20.78 26.56
CA GLY A 362 18.94 20.60 26.10
C GLY A 362 19.99 20.91 27.16
N VAL A 363 19.65 21.67 28.20
CA VAL A 363 20.58 22.02 29.31
C VAL A 363 20.78 20.84 30.28
N MET A 364 19.83 19.91 30.32
CA MET A 364 19.83 18.78 31.25
C MET A 364 20.85 17.71 30.86
N SER A 365 21.54 17.18 31.86
CA SER A 365 22.59 16.17 31.68
C SER A 365 22.18 14.77 32.16
N SER A 366 21.21 14.66 33.08
CA SER A 366 20.80 13.36 33.60
C SER A 366 19.71 12.71 32.74
N PRO A 367 19.75 11.38 32.51
CA PRO A 367 18.70 10.66 31.76
C PRO A 367 17.28 10.82 32.33
N ASP A 368 17.17 10.95 33.64
CA ASP A 368 15.89 11.09 34.33
C ASP A 368 15.24 12.45 34.07
N GLU A 369 16.01 13.53 34.19
CA GLU A 369 15.55 14.88 33.86
C GLU A 369 15.21 14.98 32.37
N ILE A 370 16.04 14.40 31.49
CA ILE A 370 15.78 14.38 30.04
C ILE A 370 14.44 13.68 29.74
N GLY A 371 14.18 12.50 30.34
CA GLY A 371 12.94 11.76 30.11
C GLY A 371 11.70 12.52 30.59
N ARG A 372 11.75 13.10 31.80
CA ARG A 372 10.64 13.87 32.38
C ARG A 372 10.37 15.15 31.59
N GLN A 373 11.41 15.95 31.32
CA GLN A 373 11.27 17.20 30.58
C GLN A 373 10.83 16.96 29.13
N ALA A 374 11.29 15.88 28.49
CA ALA A 374 10.85 15.54 27.13
C ALA A 374 9.33 15.34 27.05
N LEU A 375 8.72 14.69 28.06
CA LEU A 375 7.26 14.53 28.12
C LEU A 375 6.55 15.88 28.24
N GLU A 376 7.01 16.76 29.12
CA GLU A 376 6.46 18.11 29.28
C GLU A 376 6.55 18.90 27.98
N VAL A 377 7.72 18.91 27.34
CA VAL A 377 7.95 19.55 26.04
C VAL A 377 7.04 18.94 24.96
N GLY A 378 6.91 17.62 24.90
CA GLY A 378 6.02 16.93 23.97
C GLY A 378 4.56 17.37 24.11
N THR A 379 4.06 17.55 25.33
CA THR A 379 2.71 18.08 25.57
C THR A 379 2.57 19.56 25.17
N SER A 380 3.61 20.37 25.40
CA SER A 380 3.64 21.77 24.97
C SER A 380 3.67 21.90 23.44
N VAL A 381 4.42 21.03 22.75
CA VAL A 381 4.40 20.92 21.29
C VAL A 381 3.01 20.56 20.79
N LEU A 382 2.35 19.55 21.37
CA LEU A 382 0.98 19.19 20.98
C LEU A 382 0.00 20.36 21.16
N ARG A 383 0.11 21.09 22.28
CA ARG A 383 -0.75 22.27 22.55
C ARG A 383 -0.49 23.38 21.53
N ALA A 384 0.76 23.66 21.20
CA ALA A 384 1.13 24.65 20.20
C ALA A 384 0.68 24.26 18.79
N LEU A 385 0.84 22.98 18.42
CA LEU A 385 0.34 22.43 17.16
C LEU A 385 -1.17 22.59 17.06
N ARG A 386 -1.96 22.25 18.09
CA ARG A 386 -3.42 22.41 18.09
C ARG A 386 -3.90 23.86 17.98
N ASN A 387 -3.11 24.79 18.51
CA ASN A 387 -3.41 26.23 18.40
C ASN A 387 -2.97 26.82 17.06
N SER A 388 -2.17 26.09 16.28
CA SER A 388 -1.81 26.49 14.93
C SER A 388 -2.92 26.13 13.94
N THR A 389 -2.89 26.73 12.75
CA THR A 389 -3.81 26.38 11.64
C THR A 389 -3.55 25.01 11.04
N LEU A 390 -2.62 24.23 11.60
CA LEU A 390 -2.36 22.86 11.18
C LEU A 390 -3.49 21.96 11.69
N ASP A 391 -4.02 21.13 10.79
CA ASP A 391 -5.06 20.16 11.10
C ASP A 391 -4.46 18.98 11.88
N VAL A 392 -4.42 19.12 13.21
CA VAL A 392 -3.63 18.29 14.15
C VAL A 392 -4.37 17.12 14.74
#